data_AF-A0AAF0E2V9-F1
#
_entry.id   AF-A0AAF0E2V9-F1
#
_cell.length_a   1.000
_cell.length_b   1.000
_cell.length_c   1.000
_cell.angle_alpha   90.00
_cell.angle_beta   90.00
_cell.angle_gamma   90.00
#
_symmetry.space_group_name_H-M   'P 1'
#
loop_
_entity.id
_entity.type
_entity.pdbx_description
1 polymer ?
#
loop_
_entity_poly.entity_id
_entity_poly.type
_entity_poly.pdbx_seq_one_letter_code
_entity_poly.pdbx_strand_id
1 'polypeptide(L)'
;MAGRRKSSSAARASARVSVSPGSKSLSHASPRRSALQPVGERADEAPIQETIRATQSLLGTLEAPQDRARAYLGLHALRDTLDRYAENERSVDDQGLSLDWDLYREVDGTLEQEEALLLDYFRKLKFIYLEQETKLRFLADLQDDPETGQEPQILSAADVAQREHDCRRVKQQLVEAKRRVRDLRAEIDETAAAMGEPWAALDASASEARQLIAEISDMELELARSKAAEGTQGAMTTAEAEAKCDEQIVEMQTYDDDTTQKTREMERAKKELADGLRQLERLKVERSAAEKLANEAQLGAGRDRGRDWEVERVCARHQSMLDHLHEALAIHALRAPSVNELEVVLAPNEATVRLTFDEAGGALVGYSVTDAHGEPVSLAKETITYAEAAMASNLPAAVVQRIWQDM
;
A
#
# COMPACT_ATOMS: atom_id res chain seq x y z
N MET A 1 40.67 -31.33 -49.94
CA MET A 1 39.31 -30.77 -50.11
C MET A 1 39.10 -29.77 -48.99
N ALA A 2 39.46 -28.48 -49.10
CA ALA A 2 38.99 -27.40 -49.98
C ALA A 2 37.67 -26.74 -49.51
N GLY A 3 37.79 -25.51 -49.00
CA GLY A 3 36.74 -24.47 -48.96
C GLY A 3 35.94 -24.38 -47.66
N ARG A 4 35.61 -23.21 -47.09
CA ARG A 4 35.81 -21.81 -47.53
C ARG A 4 35.46 -20.89 -46.34
N ARG A 5 36.31 -19.89 -46.07
CA ARG A 5 36.05 -18.75 -45.16
C ARG A 5 35.00 -17.80 -45.76
N LYS A 6 34.20 -17.15 -44.92
CA LYS A 6 33.59 -15.84 -45.22
C LYS A 6 33.76 -14.90 -44.03
N SER A 7 34.70 -13.97 -44.20
CA SER A 7 34.80 -12.69 -43.51
C SER A 7 33.85 -11.67 -44.16
N SER A 8 33.20 -10.83 -43.37
CA SER A 8 32.58 -9.59 -43.85
C SER A 8 32.84 -8.50 -42.80
N SER A 9 33.63 -7.52 -43.21
CA SER A 9 33.93 -6.29 -42.47
C SER A 9 32.98 -5.20 -42.93
N ALA A 10 32.39 -4.44 -42.00
CA ALA A 10 31.66 -3.22 -42.33
C ALA A 10 32.43 -1.99 -41.80
N ALA A 11 32.62 -1.03 -42.69
CA ALA A 11 33.56 0.06 -42.59
C ALA A 11 32.98 1.29 -41.88
N ARG A 12 33.89 2.01 -41.19
CA ARG A 12 33.71 3.36 -40.65
C ARG A 12 33.54 4.38 -41.78
N ALA A 13 32.59 5.30 -41.62
CA ALA A 13 32.51 6.53 -42.41
C ALA A 13 32.70 7.74 -41.48
N SER A 14 33.85 8.40 -41.59
CA SER A 14 34.12 9.73 -41.05
C SER A 14 33.79 10.78 -42.11
N ALA A 15 32.89 11.71 -41.81
CA ALA A 15 32.67 12.90 -42.63
C ALA A 15 33.48 14.07 -42.05
N ARG A 16 34.53 14.47 -42.78
CA ARG A 16 35.22 15.76 -42.64
C ARG A 16 34.40 16.81 -43.41
N VAL A 17 34.05 17.92 -42.76
CA VAL A 17 33.60 19.14 -43.45
C VAL A 17 34.74 20.16 -43.42
N SER A 18 35.11 20.59 -44.62
CA SER A 18 36.17 21.51 -44.98
C SER A 18 35.78 22.97 -44.75
N VAL A 19 36.71 23.73 -44.17
CA VAL A 19 36.72 25.19 -44.13
C VAL A 19 37.49 25.74 -45.33
N SER A 20 36.96 26.75 -46.02
CA SER A 20 37.76 27.75 -46.75
C SER A 20 36.98 29.02 -47.06
N PRO A 21 37.69 30.15 -47.31
CA PRO A 21 37.25 31.48 -46.90
C PRO A 21 36.90 32.39 -48.09
N GLY A 22 36.15 33.45 -47.81
CA GLY A 22 35.81 34.48 -48.80
C GLY A 22 35.55 35.84 -48.16
N SER A 23 36.60 36.64 -48.05
CA SER A 23 36.55 38.07 -47.77
C SER A 23 35.90 38.86 -48.93
N LYS A 24 35.08 39.88 -48.61
CA LYS A 24 35.04 41.16 -49.35
C LYS A 24 34.28 42.25 -48.58
N SER A 25 34.73 43.47 -48.85
CA SER A 25 34.67 44.70 -48.08
C SER A 25 33.54 45.66 -48.47
N LEU A 26 33.15 46.52 -47.50
CA LEU A 26 32.82 47.96 -47.61
C LEU A 26 31.65 48.41 -48.53
N SER A 27 30.62 49.05 -47.97
CA SER A 27 30.49 50.53 -47.90
C SER A 27 29.03 51.04 -47.74
N HIS A 28 28.90 52.08 -46.89
CA HIS A 28 27.93 53.19 -46.85
C HIS A 28 26.42 52.98 -47.09
N ALA A 29 25.61 53.33 -46.07
CA ALA A 29 24.84 54.59 -46.00
C ALA A 29 23.62 54.50 -45.06
N SER A 30 23.56 55.36 -44.03
CA SER A 30 22.30 55.85 -43.43
C SER A 30 21.71 56.96 -44.35
N PRO A 31 20.46 57.48 -44.22
CA PRO A 31 19.54 57.44 -43.06
C PRO A 31 18.00 57.39 -43.37
N ARG A 32 17.20 57.44 -42.30
CA ARG A 32 15.80 57.97 -42.15
C ARG A 32 14.59 57.02 -42.14
N ARG A 33 13.91 57.06 -40.97
CA ARG A 33 12.46 57.26 -40.70
C ARG A 33 11.45 56.57 -41.64
N SER A 34 10.59 55.71 -41.08
CA SER A 34 9.18 56.01 -40.76
C SER A 34 8.34 54.74 -40.54
N ALA A 35 7.34 54.86 -39.65
CA ALA A 35 6.06 54.14 -39.61
C ALA A 35 6.06 52.67 -39.14
N LEU A 36 6.02 52.48 -37.82
CA LEU A 36 5.33 51.35 -37.19
C LEU A 36 3.82 51.65 -37.20
N GLN A 37 3.05 50.79 -37.87
CA GLN A 37 1.61 50.63 -37.63
C GLN A 37 1.40 49.40 -36.73
N PRO A 38 0.42 49.43 -35.81
CA PRO A 38 0.14 48.32 -34.89
C PRO A 38 -0.74 47.27 -35.58
N VAL A 39 -0.39 45.99 -35.42
CA VAL A 39 -1.23 44.86 -35.84
C VAL A 39 -2.04 44.38 -34.63
N GLY A 40 -3.34 44.69 -34.68
CA GLY A 40 -4.44 43.76 -34.36
C GLY A 40 -4.41 43.04 -33.02
N GLU A 41 -4.97 43.70 -32.01
CA GLU A 41 -5.48 43.13 -30.77
C GLU A 41 -6.92 42.58 -30.99
N ARG A 42 -7.26 41.52 -30.24
CA ARG A 42 -8.61 41.11 -29.73
C ARG A 42 -9.49 40.15 -30.55
N ALA A 43 -9.60 38.93 -30.01
CA ALA A 43 -10.87 38.20 -29.92
C ALA A 43 -11.03 37.36 -28.63
N ASP A 44 -9.95 36.89 -27.97
CA ASP A 44 -10.08 35.82 -26.96
C ASP A 44 -9.73 36.17 -25.49
N GLU A 45 -9.44 37.43 -25.15
CA GLU A 45 -9.12 37.83 -23.75
C GLU A 45 -10.35 38.11 -22.86
N ALA A 46 -11.54 38.23 -23.47
CA ALA A 46 -12.77 38.55 -22.75
C ALA A 46 -13.18 37.51 -21.67
N PRO A 47 -13.16 36.19 -21.91
CA PRO A 47 -13.63 35.21 -20.92
C PRO A 47 -12.66 35.04 -19.74
N ILE A 48 -11.36 35.26 -19.95
CA ILE A 48 -10.33 35.18 -18.90
C ILE A 48 -10.42 36.39 -17.97
N GLN A 49 -10.65 37.59 -18.52
CA GLN A 49 -10.84 38.78 -17.69
C GLN A 49 -12.17 38.74 -16.90
N GLU A 50 -13.20 38.09 -17.44
CA GLU A 50 -14.49 37.92 -16.77
C GLU A 50 -14.42 36.91 -15.63
N THR A 51 -13.68 35.81 -15.78
CA THR A 51 -13.39 34.84 -14.71
C THR A 51 -12.48 35.42 -13.62
N ILE A 52 -11.47 36.23 -13.98
CA ILE A 52 -10.65 36.97 -13.02
C ILE A 52 -11.50 37.98 -12.24
N ARG A 53 -12.44 38.69 -12.89
CA ARG A 53 -13.35 39.61 -12.19
C ARG A 53 -14.37 38.88 -11.30
N ALA A 54 -14.86 37.71 -11.71
CA ALA A 54 -15.78 36.90 -10.92
C ALA A 54 -15.10 36.31 -9.68
N THR A 55 -13.85 35.87 -9.80
CA THR A 55 -13.05 35.38 -8.67
C THR A 55 -12.62 36.52 -7.74
N GLN A 56 -12.28 37.69 -8.28
CA GLN A 56 -12.01 38.89 -7.48
C GLN A 56 -13.27 39.42 -6.77
N SER A 57 -14.47 39.31 -7.36
CA SER A 57 -15.71 39.70 -6.69
C SER A 57 -16.11 38.72 -5.58
N LEU A 58 -15.86 37.42 -5.76
CA LEU A 58 -16.01 36.40 -4.70
C LEU A 58 -14.99 36.55 -3.57
N LEU A 59 -13.78 37.03 -3.86
CA LEU A 59 -12.81 37.39 -2.82
C LEU A 59 -13.14 38.72 -2.13
N GLY A 60 -13.74 39.67 -2.85
CA GLY A 60 -14.18 40.96 -2.33
C GLY A 60 -15.40 40.85 -1.39
N THR A 61 -16.28 39.86 -1.59
CA THR A 61 -17.37 39.57 -0.66
C THR A 61 -16.89 38.95 0.67
N LEU A 62 -15.61 38.56 0.77
CA LEU A 62 -14.95 38.02 1.97
C LEU A 62 -14.05 39.06 2.68
N GLU A 63 -14.30 40.36 2.48
CA GLU A 63 -13.50 41.45 3.06
C GLU A 63 -13.75 41.71 4.56
N ALA A 64 -14.72 41.05 5.19
CA ALA A 64 -14.85 41.10 6.63
C ALA A 64 -13.76 40.23 7.29
N PRO A 65 -12.86 40.80 8.12
CA PRO A 65 -11.77 40.04 8.76
C PRO A 65 -12.28 38.92 9.69
N GLN A 66 -13.54 38.98 10.10
CA GLN A 66 -14.19 37.94 10.90
C GLN A 66 -14.57 36.68 10.10
N ASP A 67 -14.82 36.79 8.80
CA ASP A 67 -15.23 35.64 7.97
C ASP A 67 -14.02 34.88 7.40
N ARG A 68 -12.89 35.57 7.18
CA ARG A 68 -11.60 34.89 6.91
C ARG A 68 -11.18 34.02 8.09
N ALA A 69 -11.27 34.53 9.32
CA ALA A 69 -10.95 33.75 10.52
C ALA A 69 -11.80 32.48 10.65
N ARG A 70 -13.11 32.56 10.33
CA ARG A 70 -14.02 31.40 10.34
C ARG A 70 -13.71 30.36 9.26
N ALA A 71 -13.32 30.78 8.06
CA ALA A 71 -12.93 29.86 6.99
C ALA A 71 -11.61 29.12 7.31
N TYR A 72 -10.62 29.83 7.88
CA TYR A 72 -9.38 29.19 8.35
C TYR A 72 -9.65 28.26 9.55
N LEU A 73 -10.53 28.62 10.49
CA LEU A 73 -10.95 27.75 11.59
C LEU A 73 -11.69 26.49 11.12
N GLY A 74 -12.53 26.59 10.09
CA GLY A 74 -13.22 25.43 9.50
C GLY A 74 -12.28 24.46 8.80
N LEU A 75 -11.27 24.97 8.09
CA LEU A 75 -10.26 24.13 7.42
C LEU A 75 -9.36 23.40 8.43
N HIS A 76 -8.98 24.09 9.51
CA HIS A 76 -8.22 23.49 10.60
C HIS A 76 -9.05 22.49 11.40
N ALA A 77 -10.33 22.76 11.64
CA ALA A 77 -11.23 21.80 12.26
C ALA A 77 -11.44 20.55 11.40
N LEU A 78 -11.54 20.70 10.08
CA LEU A 78 -11.61 19.58 9.14
C LEU A 78 -10.32 18.75 9.17
N ARG A 79 -9.16 19.41 9.14
CA ARG A 79 -7.86 18.76 9.28
C ARG A 79 -7.75 17.99 10.60
N ASP A 80 -8.09 18.61 11.72
CA ASP A 80 -8.04 17.98 13.04
C ASP A 80 -9.02 16.80 13.15
N THR A 81 -10.19 16.86 12.46
CA THR A 81 -11.09 15.71 12.38
C THR A 81 -10.53 14.59 11.52
N LEU A 82 -9.90 14.91 10.38
CA LEU A 82 -9.27 13.91 9.51
C LEU A 82 -8.05 13.26 10.17
N ASP A 83 -7.25 14.03 10.89
CA ASP A 83 -6.11 13.53 11.66
C ASP A 83 -6.59 12.60 12.79
N ARG A 84 -7.69 12.92 13.48
CA ARG A 84 -8.32 12.01 14.46
C ARG A 84 -8.90 10.75 13.85
N TYR A 85 -9.47 10.81 12.64
CA TYR A 85 -9.91 9.61 11.93
C TYR A 85 -8.70 8.74 11.54
N ALA A 86 -7.62 9.34 11.06
CA ALA A 86 -6.39 8.63 10.70
C ALA A 86 -5.66 8.04 11.93
N GLU A 87 -5.75 8.69 13.10
CA GLU A 87 -5.23 8.16 14.37
C GLU A 87 -6.10 7.03 14.94
N ASN A 88 -7.43 7.12 14.79
CA ASN A 88 -8.34 6.05 15.21
C ASN A 88 -8.22 4.79 14.33
N GLU A 89 -7.98 4.92 13.03
CA GLU A 89 -7.76 3.78 12.12
C GLU A 89 -6.47 3.00 12.44
N ARG A 90 -5.49 3.61 13.11
CA ARG A 90 -4.25 2.93 13.51
C ARG A 90 -4.36 2.08 14.78
N SER A 91 -5.54 2.02 15.42
CA SER A 91 -5.71 1.38 16.74
C SER A 91 -6.59 0.12 16.74
N VAL A 92 -7.12 -0.29 15.58
CA VAL A 92 -7.74 -1.60 15.41
C VAL A 92 -6.80 -2.42 14.53
N ASP A 93 -5.80 -3.04 15.18
CA ASP A 93 -4.96 -4.08 14.57
C ASP A 93 -5.84 -5.30 14.27
N ASP A 94 -6.64 -5.20 13.22
CA ASP A 94 -7.34 -6.32 12.60
C ASP A 94 -6.28 -7.06 11.76
N GLN A 95 -5.39 -7.79 12.45
CA GLN A 95 -4.25 -8.51 11.85
C GLN A 95 -4.66 -9.51 10.74
N GLY A 96 -5.95 -9.78 10.56
CA GLY A 96 -6.50 -10.58 9.47
C GLY A 96 -6.82 -9.81 8.18
N LEU A 97 -6.77 -8.47 8.19
CA LEU A 97 -7.17 -7.60 7.07
C LEU A 97 -6.06 -6.63 6.61
N SER A 98 -4.84 -6.77 7.13
CA SER A 98 -3.70 -5.99 6.61
C SER A 98 -3.37 -6.45 5.19
N LEU A 99 -3.67 -5.61 4.19
CA LEU A 99 -3.20 -5.83 2.83
C LEU A 99 -1.67 -5.81 2.81
N ASP A 100 -1.06 -6.88 2.31
CA ASP A 100 0.37 -6.93 2.03
C ASP A 100 0.69 -6.01 0.84
N TRP A 101 0.89 -4.73 1.11
CA TRP A 101 1.22 -3.71 0.11
C TRP A 101 2.48 -4.04 -0.71
N ASP A 102 3.37 -4.86 -0.16
CA ASP A 102 4.57 -5.31 -0.85
C ASP A 102 4.24 -6.33 -1.96
N LEU A 103 3.19 -7.15 -1.81
CA LEU A 103 2.70 -8.06 -2.86
C LEU A 103 2.19 -7.29 -4.10
N TYR A 104 1.48 -6.18 -3.87
CA TYR A 104 0.92 -5.34 -4.93
C TYR A 104 1.94 -4.43 -5.61
N ARG A 105 3.09 -4.19 -4.97
CA ARG A 105 4.17 -3.36 -5.53
C ARG A 105 5.05 -4.13 -6.53
N GLU A 106 5.18 -5.44 -6.36
CA GLU A 106 6.11 -6.26 -7.15
C GLU A 106 5.54 -6.76 -8.47
N VAL A 107 4.21 -6.78 -8.62
CA VAL A 107 3.54 -7.30 -9.83
C VAL A 107 2.53 -6.30 -10.35
N ASP A 108 2.94 -5.53 -11.37
CA ASP A 108 2.07 -4.60 -12.09
C ASP A 108 0.78 -5.30 -12.57
N GLY A 109 -0.37 -4.71 -12.27
CA GLY A 109 -1.69 -5.18 -12.68
C GLY A 109 -2.39 -6.18 -11.74
N THR A 110 -1.76 -6.60 -10.64
CA THR A 110 -2.43 -7.43 -9.60
C THR A 110 -3.58 -6.69 -8.92
N LEU A 111 -3.39 -5.40 -8.61
CA LEU A 111 -4.42 -4.55 -8.03
C LEU A 111 -5.66 -4.46 -8.93
N GLU A 112 -5.48 -4.30 -10.24
CA GLU A 112 -6.57 -4.22 -11.21
C GLU A 112 -7.34 -5.55 -11.33
N GLN A 113 -6.63 -6.68 -11.23
CA GLN A 113 -7.23 -8.01 -11.24
C GLN A 113 -8.05 -8.27 -9.97
N GLU A 114 -7.53 -7.88 -8.81
CA GLU A 114 -8.27 -8.01 -7.56
C GLU A 114 -9.45 -7.06 -7.47
N GLU A 115 -9.32 -5.82 -7.95
CA GLU A 115 -10.44 -4.90 -8.09
C GLU A 115 -11.55 -5.52 -8.94
N ALA A 116 -11.19 -6.14 -10.07
CA ALA A 116 -12.15 -6.82 -10.93
C ALA A 116 -12.84 -8.00 -10.23
N LEU A 117 -12.10 -8.81 -9.46
CA LEU A 117 -12.63 -9.92 -8.67
C LEU A 117 -13.56 -9.43 -7.55
N LEU A 118 -13.19 -8.37 -6.84
CA LEU A 118 -14.00 -7.74 -5.80
C LEU A 118 -15.29 -7.16 -6.38
N LEU A 119 -15.21 -6.46 -7.51
CA LEU A 119 -16.40 -5.95 -8.21
C LEU A 119 -17.36 -7.09 -8.60
N ASP A 120 -16.84 -8.22 -9.08
CA ASP A 120 -17.66 -9.39 -9.40
C ASP A 120 -18.24 -10.06 -8.16
N TYR A 121 -17.49 -10.11 -7.05
CA TYR A 121 -17.99 -10.57 -5.76
C TYR A 121 -19.12 -9.67 -5.25
N PHE A 122 -18.97 -8.34 -5.27
CA PHE A 122 -20.01 -7.40 -4.87
C PHE A 122 -21.26 -7.49 -5.76
N ARG A 123 -21.10 -7.72 -7.06
CA ARG A 123 -22.24 -7.99 -7.96
C ARG A 123 -23.01 -9.23 -7.51
N LYS A 124 -22.31 -10.34 -7.23
CA LYS A 124 -22.94 -11.59 -6.73
C LYS A 124 -23.61 -11.37 -5.37
N LEU A 125 -22.91 -10.73 -4.43
CA LEU A 125 -23.42 -10.45 -3.09
C LEU A 125 -24.70 -9.61 -3.13
N LYS A 126 -24.75 -8.59 -3.99
CA LYS A 126 -25.96 -7.80 -4.22
C LYS A 126 -27.13 -8.64 -4.69
N PHE A 127 -26.94 -9.59 -5.61
CA PHE A 127 -28.01 -10.46 -6.07
C PHE A 127 -28.50 -11.41 -4.98
N ILE A 128 -27.57 -12.02 -4.23
CA ILE A 128 -27.89 -12.92 -3.10
C ILE A 128 -28.68 -12.16 -2.04
N TYR A 129 -28.23 -10.96 -1.67
CA TYR A 129 -28.91 -10.12 -0.69
C TYR A 129 -30.33 -9.73 -1.15
N LEU A 130 -30.48 -9.26 -2.40
CA LEU A 130 -31.80 -8.94 -2.96
C LEU A 130 -32.72 -10.16 -2.99
N GLU A 131 -32.20 -11.34 -3.32
CA GLU A 131 -32.97 -12.58 -3.32
C GLU A 131 -33.42 -12.97 -1.91
N GLN A 132 -32.51 -12.92 -0.93
CA GLN A 132 -32.81 -13.21 0.47
C GLN A 132 -33.81 -12.21 1.06
N GLU A 133 -33.63 -10.92 0.81
CA GLU A 133 -34.55 -9.88 1.27
C GLU A 133 -35.93 -10.04 0.63
N THR A 134 -36.01 -10.38 -0.66
CA THR A 134 -37.27 -10.66 -1.35
C THR A 134 -37.95 -11.90 -0.76
N LYS A 135 -37.19 -12.96 -0.49
CA LYS A 135 -37.71 -14.18 0.16
C LYS A 135 -38.23 -13.89 1.56
N LEU A 136 -37.50 -13.14 2.37
CA LEU A 136 -37.90 -12.78 3.73
C LEU A 136 -39.18 -11.94 3.73
N ARG A 137 -39.27 -10.92 2.86
CA ARG A 137 -40.49 -10.11 2.71
C ARG A 137 -41.68 -10.95 2.24
N PHE A 138 -41.47 -11.84 1.27
CA PHE A 138 -42.52 -12.72 0.79
C PHE A 138 -43.02 -13.70 1.87
N LEU A 139 -42.11 -14.24 2.69
CA LEU A 139 -42.47 -15.10 3.82
C LEU A 139 -43.21 -14.32 4.91
N ALA A 140 -42.77 -13.09 5.21
CA ALA A 140 -43.45 -12.20 6.15
C ALA A 140 -44.86 -11.85 5.69
N ASP A 141 -45.07 -11.61 4.39
CA ASP A 141 -46.39 -11.32 3.81
C ASP A 141 -47.34 -12.54 3.83
N LEU A 142 -46.79 -13.76 3.96
CA LEU A 142 -47.55 -15.02 3.99
C LEU A 142 -47.77 -15.60 5.40
N GLN A 143 -46.95 -15.21 6.38
CA GLN A 143 -47.07 -15.70 7.75
C GLN A 143 -48.20 -14.97 8.48
N ASP A 144 -49.11 -15.74 9.05
CA ASP A 144 -50.02 -15.23 10.09
C ASP A 144 -49.17 -14.83 11.29
N ASP A 145 -49.19 -13.55 11.64
CA ASP A 145 -48.52 -13.06 12.84
C ASP A 145 -49.49 -13.15 14.04
N PRO A 146 -49.31 -14.12 14.95
CA PRO A 146 -50.23 -14.36 16.06
C PRO A 146 -50.22 -13.24 17.11
N GLU A 147 -49.20 -12.36 17.12
CA GLU A 147 -49.12 -11.25 18.07
C GLU A 147 -49.79 -9.97 17.54
N THR A 148 -49.77 -9.73 16.22
CA THR A 148 -50.39 -8.54 15.60
C THR A 148 -51.76 -8.80 14.97
N GLY A 149 -52.14 -10.07 14.75
CA GLY A 149 -53.42 -10.45 14.14
C GLY A 149 -53.53 -10.07 12.67
N GLN A 150 -52.40 -9.86 11.98
CA GLN A 150 -52.37 -9.57 10.55
C GLN A 150 -52.67 -10.86 9.76
N GLU A 151 -53.81 -10.88 9.09
CA GLU A 151 -54.16 -11.93 8.12
C GLU A 151 -53.25 -11.84 6.88
N PRO A 152 -53.03 -12.96 6.16
CA PRO A 152 -52.15 -13.00 5.01
C PRO A 152 -52.67 -12.06 3.93
N GLN A 153 -51.79 -11.23 3.35
CA GLN A 153 -52.20 -10.24 2.37
C GLN A 153 -52.55 -10.91 1.03
N ILE A 154 -53.81 -11.35 0.87
CA ILE A 154 -54.33 -11.85 -0.40
C ILE A 154 -54.60 -10.64 -1.32
N LEU A 155 -53.61 -10.30 -2.13
CA LEU A 155 -53.71 -9.19 -3.08
C LEU A 155 -54.76 -9.48 -4.16
N SER A 156 -55.64 -8.51 -4.40
CA SER A 156 -56.57 -8.55 -5.53
C SER A 156 -55.82 -8.35 -6.85
N ALA A 157 -56.36 -8.84 -7.96
CA ALA A 157 -55.83 -8.57 -9.31
C ALA A 157 -55.71 -7.07 -9.61
N ALA A 158 -56.58 -6.23 -9.01
CA ALA A 158 -56.50 -4.78 -9.12
C ALA A 158 -55.27 -4.19 -8.41
N ASP A 159 -54.94 -4.70 -7.22
CA ASP A 159 -53.80 -4.24 -6.42
C ASP A 159 -52.47 -4.63 -7.09
N VAL A 160 -52.41 -5.83 -7.67
CA VAL A 160 -51.25 -6.29 -8.46
C VAL A 160 -51.03 -5.36 -9.66
N ALA A 161 -52.09 -5.02 -10.40
CA ALA A 161 -51.98 -4.10 -11.53
C ALA A 161 -51.50 -2.69 -11.12
N GLN A 162 -51.95 -2.19 -9.97
CA GLN A 162 -51.50 -0.91 -9.43
C GLN A 162 -50.02 -0.95 -9.00
N ARG A 163 -49.61 -2.00 -8.25
CA ARG A 163 -48.20 -2.18 -7.85
C ARG A 163 -47.27 -2.34 -9.05
N GLU A 164 -47.71 -3.05 -10.10
CA GLU A 164 -46.96 -3.14 -11.36
C GLU A 164 -46.78 -1.76 -12.03
N HIS A 165 -47.84 -0.96 -12.07
CA HIS A 165 -47.79 0.39 -12.63
C HIS A 165 -46.80 1.27 -11.87
N ASP A 166 -46.86 1.27 -10.53
CA ASP A 166 -45.93 2.02 -9.70
C ASP A 166 -44.48 1.53 -9.83
N CYS A 167 -44.27 0.22 -9.90
CA CYS A 167 -42.94 -0.36 -10.14
C CYS A 167 -42.36 0.10 -11.48
N ARG A 168 -43.17 0.12 -12.56
CA ARG A 168 -42.75 0.64 -13.87
C ARG A 168 -42.36 2.10 -13.79
N ARG A 169 -43.16 2.93 -13.11
CA ARG A 169 -42.89 4.36 -12.91
C ARG A 169 -41.59 4.60 -12.15
N VAL A 170 -41.40 3.95 -11.01
CA VAL A 170 -40.18 4.08 -10.20
C VAL A 170 -38.95 3.56 -10.95
N LYS A 171 -39.09 2.47 -11.71
CA LYS A 171 -38.00 1.95 -12.56
C LYS A 171 -37.60 2.94 -13.64
N GLN A 172 -38.55 3.62 -14.29
CA GLN A 172 -38.27 4.68 -15.26
C GLN A 172 -37.50 5.84 -14.61
N GLN A 173 -37.95 6.33 -13.45
CA GLN A 173 -37.26 7.37 -12.69
C GLN A 173 -35.83 6.97 -12.32
N LEU A 174 -35.61 5.72 -11.92
CA LEU A 174 -34.27 5.20 -11.60
C LEU A 174 -33.37 5.15 -12.84
N VAL A 175 -33.91 4.75 -14.00
CA VAL A 175 -33.16 4.73 -15.27
C VAL A 175 -32.75 6.14 -15.69
N GLU A 176 -33.65 7.11 -15.58
CA GLU A 176 -33.38 8.53 -15.86
C GLU A 176 -32.36 9.12 -14.89
N ALA A 177 -32.48 8.84 -13.59
CA ALA A 177 -31.50 9.25 -12.59
C ALA A 177 -30.11 8.66 -12.87
N LYS A 178 -30.03 7.36 -13.20
CA LYS A 178 -28.76 6.71 -13.57
C LYS A 178 -28.15 7.29 -14.84
N ARG A 179 -28.97 7.73 -15.79
CA ARG A 179 -28.49 8.42 -16.99
C ARG A 179 -27.90 9.77 -16.63
N ARG A 180 -28.62 10.60 -15.86
CA ARG A 180 -28.14 11.90 -15.38
C ARG A 180 -26.80 11.80 -14.63
N VAL A 181 -26.65 10.80 -13.75
CA VAL A 181 -25.38 10.59 -13.03
C VAL A 181 -24.24 10.22 -13.98
N ARG A 182 -24.51 9.40 -15.00
CA ARG A 182 -23.50 9.05 -16.02
C ARG A 182 -23.10 10.26 -16.86
N ASP A 183 -24.07 11.07 -17.25
CA ASP A 183 -23.84 12.27 -18.05
C ASP A 183 -23.01 13.29 -17.23
N LEU A 184 -23.38 13.55 -15.97
CA LEU A 184 -22.61 14.42 -15.07
C LEU A 184 -21.18 13.92 -14.82
N ARG A 185 -20.99 12.60 -14.71
CA ARG A 185 -19.64 12.03 -14.54
C ARG A 185 -18.78 12.27 -15.78
N ALA A 186 -19.36 12.10 -16.97
CA ALA A 186 -18.66 12.40 -18.22
C ALA A 186 -18.30 13.89 -18.34
N GLU A 187 -19.20 14.79 -17.94
CA GLU A 187 -18.93 16.24 -17.89
C GLU A 187 -17.81 16.61 -16.92
N ILE A 188 -17.77 15.97 -15.74
CA ILE A 188 -16.66 16.14 -14.78
C ILE A 188 -15.34 15.67 -15.38
N ASP A 189 -15.33 14.49 -16.00
CA ASP A 189 -14.11 13.91 -16.59
C ASP A 189 -13.61 14.78 -17.75
N GLU A 190 -14.51 15.30 -18.59
CA GLU A 190 -14.18 16.24 -19.67
C GLU A 190 -13.61 17.57 -19.13
N THR A 191 -14.25 18.12 -18.10
CA THR A 191 -13.79 19.37 -17.46
C THR A 191 -12.42 19.19 -16.80
N ALA A 192 -12.20 18.06 -16.12
CA ALA A 192 -10.93 17.73 -15.50
C ALA A 192 -9.81 17.56 -16.54
N ALA A 193 -10.10 16.89 -17.66
CA ALA A 193 -9.15 16.76 -18.77
C ALA A 193 -8.83 18.13 -19.40
N ALA A 194 -9.83 18.99 -19.59
CA ALA A 194 -9.64 20.33 -20.14
C ALA A 194 -8.81 21.25 -19.21
N MET A 195 -8.83 21.02 -17.90
CA MET A 195 -8.05 21.79 -16.92
C MET A 195 -6.56 21.38 -16.84
N GLY A 196 -6.19 20.21 -17.37
CA GLY A 196 -4.82 19.69 -17.27
C GLY A 196 -3.77 20.58 -17.96
N GLU A 197 -3.97 20.91 -19.23
CA GLU A 197 -3.01 21.73 -19.99
C GLU A 197 -2.90 23.17 -19.46
N PRO A 198 -4.00 23.90 -19.19
CA PRO A 198 -3.91 25.25 -18.62
C PRO A 198 -3.17 25.30 -17.29
N TRP A 199 -3.35 24.29 -16.43
CA TRP A 199 -2.65 24.22 -15.16
C TRP A 199 -1.14 23.99 -15.34
N ALA A 200 -0.75 23.08 -16.24
CA ALA A 200 0.64 22.84 -16.58
C ALA A 200 1.31 24.09 -17.19
N ALA A 201 0.60 24.84 -18.05
CA ALA A 201 1.09 26.09 -18.61
C ALA A 201 1.27 27.18 -17.55
N LEU A 202 0.34 27.27 -16.59
CA LEU A 202 0.43 28.20 -15.46
C LEU A 202 1.59 27.86 -14.52
N ASP A 203 1.80 26.59 -14.22
CA ASP A 203 2.91 26.13 -13.39
C ASP A 203 4.27 26.40 -14.06
N ALA A 204 4.37 26.16 -15.37
CA ALA A 204 5.56 26.50 -16.14
C ALA A 204 5.84 28.01 -16.09
N SER A 205 4.82 28.84 -16.32
CA SER A 205 4.96 30.31 -16.26
C SER A 205 5.33 30.80 -14.86
N ALA A 206 4.78 30.17 -13.80
CA ALA A 206 5.12 30.50 -12.43
C ALA A 206 6.56 30.09 -12.08
N SER A 207 7.04 28.97 -12.62
CA SER A 207 8.43 28.54 -12.45
C SER A 207 9.42 29.49 -13.13
N GLU A 208 9.10 29.95 -14.35
CA GLU A 208 9.88 30.94 -15.09
C GLU A 208 9.91 32.27 -14.35
N ALA A 209 8.76 32.74 -13.86
CA ALA A 209 8.68 33.97 -13.07
C ALA A 209 9.54 33.88 -11.78
N ARG A 210 9.55 32.73 -11.10
CA ARG A 210 10.42 32.53 -9.93
C ARG A 210 11.90 32.57 -10.30
N GLN A 211 12.28 31.96 -11.43
CA GLN A 211 13.65 32.00 -11.93
C GLN A 211 14.08 33.45 -12.24
N LEU A 212 13.24 34.20 -12.96
CA LEU A 212 13.51 35.60 -13.29
C LEU A 212 13.65 36.47 -12.03
N ILE A 213 12.84 36.24 -10.99
CA ILE A 213 12.97 36.95 -9.71
C ILE A 213 14.33 36.67 -9.06
N ALA A 214 14.78 35.41 -9.07
CA ALA A 214 16.10 35.05 -8.55
C ALA A 214 17.22 35.74 -9.34
N GLU A 215 17.18 35.68 -10.67
CA GLU A 215 18.14 36.34 -11.54
C GLU A 215 18.18 37.86 -11.34
N ILE A 216 17.02 38.51 -11.18
CA ILE A 216 16.95 39.95 -10.87
C ILE A 216 17.62 40.23 -9.53
N SER A 217 17.35 39.42 -8.49
CA SER A 217 17.96 39.62 -7.17
C SER A 217 19.48 39.44 -7.19
N ASP A 218 19.99 38.50 -7.98
CA ASP A 218 21.43 38.29 -8.15
C ASP A 218 22.06 39.48 -8.88
N MET A 219 21.44 39.96 -9.97
CA MET A 219 21.90 41.16 -10.68
C MET A 219 21.87 42.42 -9.80
N GLU A 220 20.85 42.59 -8.96
CA GLU A 220 20.79 43.70 -7.99
C GLU A 220 21.92 43.63 -6.97
N LEU A 221 22.26 42.42 -6.52
CA LEU A 221 23.37 42.18 -5.61
C LEU A 221 24.72 42.47 -6.29
N GLU A 222 24.91 42.07 -7.54
CA GLU A 222 26.11 42.40 -8.33
C GLU A 222 26.26 43.90 -8.56
N LEU A 223 25.16 44.61 -8.85
CA LEU A 223 25.15 46.07 -8.96
C LEU A 223 25.50 46.74 -7.63
N ALA A 224 24.97 46.23 -6.51
CA ALA A 224 25.32 46.74 -5.19
C ALA A 224 26.81 46.53 -4.86
N ARG A 225 27.35 45.35 -5.19
CA ARG A 225 28.79 45.04 -5.05
C ARG A 225 29.65 45.97 -5.91
N SER A 226 29.25 46.21 -7.16
CA SER A 226 29.98 47.07 -8.10
C SER A 226 30.00 48.53 -7.62
N LYS A 227 28.85 49.05 -7.15
CA LYS A 227 28.75 50.40 -6.56
C LYS A 227 29.61 50.53 -5.29
N ALA A 228 29.65 49.50 -4.45
CA ALA A 228 30.50 49.50 -3.26
C ALA A 228 32.00 49.50 -3.64
N ALA A 229 32.38 48.74 -4.67
CA ALA A 229 33.74 48.67 -5.18
C ALA A 229 34.19 49.98 -5.87
N GLU A 230 33.33 50.61 -6.68
CA GLU A 230 33.60 51.90 -7.33
C GLU A 230 33.90 53.01 -6.31
N GLY A 231 33.26 52.97 -5.14
CA GLY A 231 33.51 53.94 -4.06
C GLY A 231 34.83 53.75 -3.30
N THR A 232 35.46 52.56 -3.41
CA THR A 232 36.66 52.20 -2.63
C THR A 232 37.94 52.16 -3.48
N GLN A 233 37.84 51.98 -4.79
CA GLN A 233 39.01 51.88 -5.65
C GLN A 233 39.43 53.25 -6.19
N GLY A 234 40.27 53.95 -5.42
CA GLY A 234 41.13 55.01 -5.97
C GLY A 234 42.15 54.44 -6.97
N ALA A 235 42.84 55.30 -7.72
CA ALA A 235 43.91 54.86 -8.62
C ALA A 235 44.98 54.08 -7.83
N MET A 236 45.00 52.76 -8.00
CA MET A 236 45.93 51.85 -7.32
C MET A 236 47.37 52.24 -7.68
N THR A 237 48.23 52.35 -6.69
CA THR A 237 49.65 52.64 -6.92
C THR A 237 50.34 51.43 -7.55
N THR A 238 51.45 51.63 -8.26
CA THR A 238 52.18 50.52 -8.90
C THR A 238 52.65 49.46 -7.90
N ALA A 239 53.01 49.87 -6.68
CA ALA A 239 53.42 48.94 -5.62
C ALA A 239 52.26 48.09 -5.10
N GLU A 240 51.06 48.68 -4.95
CA GLU A 240 49.85 47.92 -4.61
C GLU A 240 49.44 46.97 -5.74
N ALA A 241 49.69 47.35 -7.00
CA ALA A 241 49.46 46.48 -8.15
C ALA A 241 50.37 45.25 -8.14
N GLU A 242 51.67 45.45 -7.89
CA GLU A 242 52.63 44.36 -7.78
C GLU A 242 52.28 43.42 -6.62
N ALA A 243 51.94 43.97 -5.44
CA ALA A 243 51.50 43.16 -4.30
C ALA A 243 50.25 42.32 -4.60
N LYS A 244 49.24 42.88 -5.28
CA LYS A 244 48.06 42.12 -5.71
C LYS A 244 48.38 41.05 -6.74
N CYS A 245 49.29 41.32 -7.68
CA CYS A 245 49.74 40.30 -8.62
C CYS A 245 50.41 39.13 -7.89
N ASP A 246 51.25 39.40 -6.90
CA ASP A 246 51.89 38.37 -6.09
C ASP A 246 50.86 37.56 -5.27
N GLU A 247 49.88 38.23 -4.66
CA GLU A 247 48.75 37.56 -3.99
C GLU A 247 47.96 36.66 -4.96
N GLN A 248 47.64 37.16 -6.16
CA GLN A 248 46.93 36.39 -7.19
C GLN A 248 47.75 35.19 -7.68
N ILE A 249 49.08 35.29 -7.75
CA ILE A 249 49.94 34.15 -8.10
C ILE A 249 49.85 33.09 -7.02
N VAL A 250 49.86 33.47 -5.74
CA VAL A 250 49.70 32.52 -4.62
C VAL A 250 48.31 31.88 -4.64
N GLU A 251 47.25 32.67 -4.84
CA GLU A 251 45.89 32.14 -4.97
C GLU A 251 45.76 31.16 -6.14
N MET A 252 46.32 31.51 -7.30
CA MET A 252 46.32 30.63 -8.47
C MET A 252 47.06 29.32 -8.20
N GLN A 253 48.19 29.36 -7.48
CA GLN A 253 48.89 28.15 -7.05
C GLN A 253 48.04 27.31 -6.10
N THR A 254 47.32 27.93 -5.15
CA THR A 254 46.41 27.19 -4.27
C THR A 254 45.23 26.57 -5.03
N TYR A 255 44.64 27.28 -6.01
CA TYR A 255 43.58 26.73 -6.85
C TYR A 255 44.07 25.62 -7.76
N ASP A 256 45.29 25.70 -8.29
CA ASP A 256 45.91 24.62 -9.06
C ASP A 256 46.15 23.39 -8.18
N ASP A 257 46.69 23.58 -6.97
CA ASP A 257 46.89 22.51 -5.99
C ASP A 257 45.56 21.84 -5.61
N ASP A 258 44.53 22.62 -5.29
CA ASP A 258 43.18 22.15 -5.00
C ASP A 258 42.57 21.41 -6.19
N THR A 259 42.74 21.93 -7.41
CA THR A 259 42.24 21.30 -8.64
C THR A 259 42.95 19.96 -8.87
N THR A 260 44.26 19.89 -8.65
CA THR A 260 45.01 18.62 -8.76
C THR A 260 44.58 17.64 -7.67
N GLN A 261 44.30 18.11 -6.45
CA GLN A 261 43.79 17.28 -5.37
C GLN A 261 42.40 16.73 -5.71
N LYS A 262 41.47 17.58 -6.16
CA LYS A 262 40.11 17.17 -6.58
C LYS A 262 40.14 16.20 -7.76
N THR A 263 41.06 16.41 -8.70
CA THR A 263 41.27 15.48 -9.82
C THR A 263 41.77 14.12 -9.32
N ARG A 264 42.70 14.09 -8.35
CA ARG A 264 43.17 12.85 -7.72
C ARG A 264 42.07 12.15 -6.93
N GLU A 265 41.24 12.89 -6.18
CA GLU A 265 40.08 12.37 -5.46
C GLU A 265 39.05 11.76 -6.42
N MET A 266 38.73 12.46 -7.52
CA MET A 266 37.85 11.96 -8.57
C MET A 266 38.39 10.66 -9.19
N GLU A 267 39.68 10.60 -9.52
CA GLU A 267 40.29 9.39 -10.09
C GLU A 267 40.34 8.22 -9.10
N ARG A 268 40.45 8.48 -7.79
CA ARG A 268 40.31 7.45 -6.74
C ARG A 268 38.86 6.94 -6.69
N ALA A 269 37.88 7.85 -6.63
CA ALA A 269 36.46 7.48 -6.61
C ALA A 269 36.04 6.69 -7.87
N LYS A 270 36.56 7.04 -9.05
CA LYS A 270 36.35 6.27 -10.29
C LYS A 270 36.91 4.85 -10.20
N LYS A 271 38.09 4.67 -9.59
CA LYS A 271 38.68 3.33 -9.38
C LYS A 271 37.86 2.50 -8.40
N GLU A 272 37.44 3.10 -7.29
CA GLU A 272 36.55 2.45 -6.31
C GLU A 272 35.21 2.06 -6.93
N LEU A 273 34.61 2.92 -7.75
CA LEU A 273 33.40 2.62 -8.50
C LEU A 273 33.62 1.46 -9.47
N ALA A 274 34.72 1.46 -10.23
CA ALA A 274 35.05 0.38 -11.16
C ALA A 274 35.27 -0.96 -10.44
N ASP A 275 35.90 -0.96 -9.27
CA ASP A 275 36.08 -2.15 -8.46
C ASP A 275 34.76 -2.62 -7.83
N GLY A 276 33.91 -1.70 -7.38
CA GLY A 276 32.55 -2.00 -6.92
C GLY A 276 31.68 -2.63 -8.01
N LEU A 277 31.76 -2.13 -9.25
CA LEU A 277 31.05 -2.72 -10.39
C LEU A 277 31.54 -4.14 -10.70
N ARG A 278 32.85 -4.39 -10.66
CA ARG A 278 33.42 -5.75 -10.82
C ARG A 278 32.95 -6.70 -9.72
N GLN A 279 32.88 -6.23 -8.48
CA GLN A 279 32.36 -7.02 -7.36
C GLN A 279 30.88 -7.33 -7.54
N LEU A 280 30.08 -6.35 -7.97
CA LEU A 280 28.66 -6.54 -8.25
C LEU A 280 28.44 -7.57 -9.38
N GLU A 281 29.21 -7.51 -10.46
CA GLU A 281 29.16 -8.51 -11.54
C GLU A 281 29.52 -9.91 -11.04
N ARG A 282 30.57 -10.04 -10.22
CA ARG A 282 30.93 -11.30 -9.57
C ARG A 282 29.80 -11.84 -8.70
N LEU A 283 29.21 -11.01 -7.84
CA LEU A 283 28.10 -11.38 -6.97
C LEU A 283 26.84 -11.74 -7.76
N LYS A 284 26.57 -11.10 -8.90
CA LYS A 284 25.46 -11.48 -9.80
C LYS A 284 25.65 -12.90 -10.34
N VAL A 285 26.86 -13.26 -10.74
CA VAL A 285 27.17 -14.62 -11.20
C VAL A 285 27.00 -15.62 -10.04
N GLU A 286 27.56 -15.33 -8.87
CA GLU A 286 27.43 -16.17 -7.67
C GLU A 286 25.96 -16.35 -7.24
N ARG A 287 25.18 -15.27 -7.21
CA ARG A 287 23.73 -15.30 -6.95
C ARG A 287 23.00 -16.17 -7.96
N SER A 288 23.25 -16.00 -9.26
CA SER A 288 22.59 -16.79 -10.30
C SER A 288 22.91 -18.28 -10.21
N ALA A 289 24.13 -18.63 -9.75
CA ALA A 289 24.51 -20.02 -9.49
C ALA A 289 23.81 -20.58 -8.25
N ALA A 290 23.74 -19.79 -7.17
CA ALA A 290 23.02 -20.16 -5.95
C ALA A 290 21.51 -20.33 -6.19
N GLU A 291 20.89 -19.44 -6.97
CA GLU A 291 19.48 -19.55 -7.36
C GLU A 291 19.22 -20.80 -8.20
N LYS A 292 20.13 -21.17 -9.12
CA LYS A 292 20.02 -22.43 -9.86
C LYS A 292 20.06 -23.64 -8.92
N LEU A 293 21.00 -23.67 -7.98
CA LEU A 293 21.09 -24.75 -6.98
C LEU A 293 19.86 -24.80 -6.08
N ALA A 294 19.33 -23.64 -5.67
CA ALA A 294 18.10 -23.55 -4.88
C ALA A 294 16.88 -24.05 -5.67
N ASN A 295 16.76 -23.66 -6.94
CA ASN A 295 15.71 -24.12 -7.83
C ASN A 295 15.84 -25.62 -8.13
N GLU A 296 17.04 -26.14 -8.31
CA GLU A 296 17.30 -27.58 -8.47
C GLU A 296 16.97 -28.36 -7.19
N ALA A 297 17.27 -27.82 -6.00
CA ALA A 297 16.84 -28.41 -4.73
C ALA A 297 15.31 -28.38 -4.58
N GLN A 298 14.66 -27.29 -5.02
CA GLN A 298 13.20 -27.15 -4.99
C GLN A 298 12.50 -28.07 -6.01
N LEU A 299 13.08 -28.26 -7.21
CA LEU A 299 12.59 -29.18 -8.24
C LEU A 299 12.89 -30.64 -7.90
N GLY A 300 14.06 -30.91 -7.31
CA GLY A 300 14.49 -32.22 -6.82
C GLY A 300 13.70 -32.69 -5.59
N ALA A 301 13.07 -31.76 -4.86
CA ALA A 301 12.10 -32.06 -3.81
C ALA A 301 10.73 -32.52 -4.35
N GLY A 302 10.58 -32.67 -5.67
CA GLY A 302 9.32 -33.01 -6.32
C GLY A 302 8.28 -31.90 -6.17
N ARG A 303 7.19 -32.01 -6.94
CA ARG A 303 6.07 -31.06 -6.92
C ARG A 303 5.44 -30.89 -5.52
N ASP A 304 5.71 -31.83 -4.61
CA ASP A 304 5.02 -31.99 -3.32
C ASP A 304 5.95 -31.95 -2.09
N ARG A 305 7.16 -31.38 -2.18
CA ARG A 305 8.08 -31.19 -1.02
C ARG A 305 8.33 -32.45 -0.17
N GLY A 306 8.19 -33.66 -0.75
CA GLY A 306 8.25 -34.92 0.00
C GLY A 306 7.19 -35.10 1.10
N ARG A 307 6.11 -34.31 1.09
CA ARG A 307 4.96 -34.49 1.98
C ARG A 307 3.93 -35.34 1.27
N ASP A 308 3.74 -36.56 1.77
CA ASP A 308 2.69 -37.44 1.31
C ASP A 308 1.33 -36.87 1.72
N TRP A 309 0.62 -36.29 0.76
CA TRP A 309 -0.67 -35.65 0.96
C TRP A 309 -1.73 -36.64 1.49
N GLU A 310 -1.55 -37.94 1.22
CA GLU A 310 -2.42 -38.97 1.79
C GLU A 310 -2.17 -39.14 3.29
N VAL A 311 -0.90 -39.09 3.73
CA VAL A 311 -0.53 -39.13 5.14
C VAL A 311 -1.02 -37.89 5.86
N GLU A 312 -0.83 -36.68 5.30
CA GLU A 312 -1.36 -35.45 5.92
C GLU A 312 -2.88 -35.49 6.04
N ARG A 313 -3.59 -35.98 5.01
CA ARG A 313 -5.05 -36.14 5.05
C ARG A 313 -5.49 -37.16 6.11
N VAL A 314 -4.78 -38.27 6.25
CA VAL A 314 -5.07 -39.31 7.24
C VAL A 314 -4.79 -38.78 8.66
N CYS A 315 -3.68 -38.08 8.87
CA CYS A 315 -3.37 -37.44 10.15
C CYS A 315 -4.41 -36.37 10.52
N ALA A 316 -4.82 -35.50 9.58
CA ALA A 316 -5.86 -34.50 9.82
C ALA A 316 -7.20 -35.15 10.19
N ARG A 317 -7.56 -36.25 9.52
CA ARG A 317 -8.76 -37.02 9.85
C ARG A 317 -8.68 -37.65 11.24
N HIS A 318 -7.52 -38.20 11.61
CA HIS A 318 -7.31 -38.77 12.95
C HIS A 318 -7.33 -37.70 14.03
N GLN A 319 -6.76 -36.52 13.79
CA GLN A 319 -6.81 -35.39 14.70
C GLN A 319 -8.26 -34.97 14.97
N SER A 320 -9.04 -34.77 13.90
CA SER A 320 -10.46 -34.44 14.03
C SER A 320 -11.24 -35.53 14.80
N MET A 321 -10.96 -36.81 14.56
CA MET A 321 -11.59 -37.90 15.30
C MET A 321 -11.22 -37.90 16.78
N LEU A 322 -9.96 -37.59 17.12
CA LEU A 322 -9.52 -37.44 18.51
C LEU A 322 -10.21 -36.26 19.19
N ASP A 323 -10.37 -35.13 18.51
CA ASP A 323 -11.07 -33.96 19.04
C ASP A 323 -12.54 -34.29 19.36
N HIS A 324 -13.24 -35.01 18.47
CA HIS A 324 -14.62 -35.46 18.72
C HIS A 324 -14.69 -36.46 19.90
N LEU A 325 -13.69 -37.33 20.07
CA LEU A 325 -13.62 -38.26 21.19
C LEU A 325 -13.34 -37.53 22.51
N HIS A 326 -12.48 -36.49 22.49
CA HIS A 326 -12.24 -35.63 23.64
C HIS A 326 -13.53 -34.90 24.06
N GLU A 327 -14.28 -34.35 23.11
CA GLU A 327 -15.58 -33.72 23.37
C GLU A 327 -16.61 -34.71 23.93
N ALA A 328 -16.72 -35.92 23.34
CA ALA A 328 -17.69 -36.93 23.77
C ALA A 328 -17.39 -37.50 25.16
N LEU A 329 -16.11 -37.56 25.55
CA LEU A 329 -15.66 -38.03 26.86
C LEU A 329 -15.49 -36.91 27.88
N ALA A 330 -15.78 -35.66 27.50
CA ALA A 330 -15.54 -34.45 28.29
C ALA A 330 -14.09 -34.34 28.80
N ILE A 331 -13.11 -34.84 28.04
CA ILE A 331 -11.69 -34.71 28.35
C ILE A 331 -11.22 -33.37 27.78
N HIS A 332 -10.89 -32.43 28.65
CA HIS A 332 -10.41 -31.11 28.25
C HIS A 332 -8.93 -31.12 27.91
N ALA A 333 -8.13 -31.90 28.63
CA ALA A 333 -6.71 -32.06 28.36
C ALA A 333 -6.21 -33.42 28.84
N LEU A 334 -5.26 -33.99 28.09
CA LEU A 334 -4.52 -35.18 28.47
C LEU A 334 -3.03 -34.82 28.45
N ARG A 335 -2.37 -34.93 29.60
CA ARG A 335 -0.95 -34.59 29.76
C ARG A 335 -0.22 -35.76 30.40
N ALA A 336 0.98 -36.06 29.91
CA ALA A 336 1.88 -37.03 30.54
C ALA A 336 3.05 -36.25 31.17
N PRO A 337 2.92 -35.74 32.40
CA PRO A 337 3.99 -34.96 33.04
C PRO A 337 5.25 -35.79 33.30
N SER A 338 5.10 -37.11 33.48
CA SER A 338 6.20 -38.06 33.61
C SER A 338 5.92 -39.33 32.81
N VAL A 339 6.95 -40.16 32.63
CA VAL A 339 6.85 -41.45 31.94
C VAL A 339 5.85 -42.42 32.61
N ASN A 340 5.62 -42.24 33.91
CA ASN A 340 4.79 -43.11 34.75
C ASN A 340 3.50 -42.42 35.20
N GLU A 341 3.22 -41.20 34.74
CA GLU A 341 2.09 -40.40 35.20
C GLU A 341 1.25 -39.90 34.04
N LEU A 342 -0.06 -40.07 34.15
CA LEU A 342 -1.02 -39.53 33.19
C LEU A 342 -2.02 -38.64 33.92
N GLU A 343 -2.08 -37.38 33.52
CA GLU A 343 -3.05 -36.39 33.98
C GLU A 343 -4.16 -36.23 32.95
N VAL A 344 -5.39 -36.42 33.39
CA VAL A 344 -6.60 -36.24 32.58
C VAL A 344 -7.44 -35.15 33.23
N VAL A 345 -7.61 -34.03 32.54
CA VAL A 345 -8.47 -32.92 32.97
C VAL A 345 -9.86 -33.14 32.39
N LEU A 346 -10.85 -33.25 33.26
CA LEU A 346 -12.25 -33.53 32.92
C LEU A 346 -13.12 -32.28 33.05
N ALA A 347 -14.00 -32.05 32.08
CA ALA A 347 -15.05 -31.04 32.12
C ALA A 347 -16.38 -31.66 32.62
N PRO A 348 -17.28 -30.89 33.27
CA PRO A 348 -17.29 -29.42 33.40
C PRO A 348 -16.59 -28.84 34.64
N ASN A 349 -16.25 -29.66 35.64
CA ASN A 349 -15.75 -29.19 36.94
C ASN A 349 -14.21 -28.98 37.00
N GLU A 350 -13.52 -29.04 35.85
CA GLU A 350 -12.05 -28.95 35.72
C GLU A 350 -11.27 -29.86 36.68
N ALA A 351 -11.82 -31.03 36.96
CA ALA A 351 -11.15 -31.99 37.83
C ALA A 351 -10.01 -32.68 37.11
N THR A 352 -8.87 -32.75 37.78
CA THR A 352 -7.68 -33.42 37.28
C THR A 352 -7.57 -34.79 37.93
N VAL A 353 -7.69 -35.84 37.12
CA VAL A 353 -7.43 -37.22 37.51
C VAL A 353 -6.00 -37.55 37.14
N ARG A 354 -5.14 -37.75 38.15
CA ARG A 354 -3.77 -38.22 37.96
C ARG A 354 -3.72 -39.72 38.20
N LEU A 355 -3.28 -40.46 37.19
CA LEU A 355 -3.05 -41.90 37.22
C LEU A 355 -1.55 -42.18 37.33
N THR A 356 -1.15 -43.08 38.22
CA THR A 356 0.25 -43.49 38.42
C THR A 356 0.45 -44.94 38.01
N PHE A 357 1.44 -45.20 37.18
CA PHE A 357 1.80 -46.52 36.67
C PHE A 357 3.15 -46.97 37.25
N ASP A 358 3.37 -48.28 37.32
CA ASP A 358 4.63 -48.88 37.78
C ASP A 358 5.79 -48.62 36.79
N GLU A 359 5.52 -48.76 35.51
CA GLU A 359 6.42 -48.49 34.39
C GLU A 359 5.65 -47.92 33.18
N ALA A 360 6.38 -47.49 32.15
CA ALA A 360 5.80 -46.93 30.92
C ALA A 360 4.85 -47.95 30.25
N GLY A 361 3.54 -47.75 30.41
CA GLY A 361 2.52 -48.67 29.89
C GLY A 361 2.28 -49.93 30.74
N GLY A 362 2.76 -49.94 31.98
CA GLY A 362 2.57 -51.05 32.93
C GLY A 362 1.25 -51.01 33.71
N ALA A 363 1.21 -51.63 34.88
CA ALA A 363 0.02 -51.71 35.73
C ALA A 363 -0.28 -50.39 36.46
N LEU A 364 -1.56 -50.06 36.59
CA LEU A 364 -2.03 -48.90 37.36
C LEU A 364 -1.80 -49.13 38.87
N VAL A 365 -0.94 -48.33 39.48
CA VAL A 365 -0.54 -48.41 40.89
C VAL A 365 -1.42 -47.54 41.77
N GLY A 366 -1.89 -46.41 41.27
CA GLY A 366 -2.71 -45.49 42.03
C GLY A 366 -3.41 -44.44 41.19
N TYR A 367 -4.34 -43.74 41.84
CA TYR A 367 -4.97 -42.55 41.28
C TYR A 367 -5.17 -41.49 42.36
N SER A 368 -5.18 -40.22 41.95
CA SER A 368 -5.57 -39.09 42.79
C SER A 368 -6.45 -38.14 41.97
N VAL A 369 -7.50 -37.61 42.59
CA VAL A 369 -8.41 -36.64 41.97
C VAL A 369 -8.27 -35.32 42.69
N THR A 370 -7.92 -34.27 41.95
CA THR A 370 -7.82 -32.90 42.46
C THR A 370 -8.77 -31.99 41.71
N ASP A 371 -9.29 -30.97 42.36
CA ASP A 371 -10.07 -29.91 41.70
C ASP A 371 -9.17 -28.94 40.93
N ALA A 372 -9.77 -27.90 40.32
CA ALA A 372 -9.06 -26.83 39.62
C ALA A 372 -8.09 -26.03 40.50
N HIS A 373 -8.26 -26.10 41.83
CA HIS A 373 -7.41 -25.44 42.82
C HIS A 373 -6.32 -26.36 43.40
N GLY A 374 -6.29 -27.62 42.97
CA GLY A 374 -5.33 -28.63 43.42
C GLY A 374 -5.72 -29.31 44.74
N GLU A 375 -6.92 -29.10 45.24
CA GLU A 375 -7.42 -29.71 46.48
C GLU A 375 -8.03 -31.09 46.19
N PRO A 376 -7.86 -32.08 47.08
CA PRO A 376 -8.36 -33.43 46.87
C PRO A 376 -9.90 -33.46 46.91
N VAL A 377 -10.51 -34.00 45.85
CA VAL A 377 -11.97 -34.13 45.74
C VAL A 377 -12.44 -35.36 46.51
N SER A 378 -13.43 -35.18 47.40
CA SER A 378 -14.04 -36.29 48.14
C SER A 378 -15.00 -37.08 47.24
N LEU A 379 -14.58 -38.26 46.80
CA LEU A 379 -15.40 -39.18 46.00
C LEU A 379 -16.40 -39.97 46.86
N ALA A 380 -17.53 -40.39 46.27
CA ALA A 380 -18.47 -41.28 46.94
C ALA A 380 -17.82 -42.65 47.22
N LYS A 381 -18.21 -43.31 48.32
CA LYS A 381 -17.66 -44.62 48.71
C LYS A 381 -17.83 -45.68 47.61
N GLU A 382 -18.94 -45.63 46.87
CA GLU A 382 -19.22 -46.55 45.76
C GLU A 382 -18.24 -46.36 44.59
N THR A 383 -17.88 -45.10 44.30
CA THR A 383 -16.90 -44.72 43.27
C THR A 383 -15.51 -45.22 43.61
N ILE A 384 -15.10 -45.06 44.88
CA ILE A 384 -13.81 -45.56 45.39
C ILE A 384 -13.75 -47.09 45.27
N THR A 385 -14.80 -47.79 45.72
CA THR A 385 -14.84 -49.26 45.68
C THR A 385 -14.75 -49.78 44.23
N TYR A 386 -15.42 -49.11 43.29
CA TYR A 386 -15.36 -49.45 41.87
C TYR A 386 -13.97 -49.14 41.27
N ALA A 387 -13.39 -47.99 41.60
CA ALA A 387 -12.07 -47.59 41.12
C ALA A 387 -10.98 -48.56 41.59
N GLU A 388 -11.03 -49.01 42.86
CA GLU A 388 -10.12 -50.04 43.40
C GLU A 388 -10.27 -51.38 42.67
N ALA A 389 -11.49 -51.80 42.34
CA ALA A 389 -11.73 -53.01 41.55
C ALA A 389 -11.25 -52.89 40.10
N ALA A 390 -11.40 -51.71 39.49
CA ALA A 390 -10.91 -51.41 38.15
C ALA A 390 -9.38 -51.32 38.10
N MET A 391 -8.74 -50.79 39.15
CA MET A 391 -7.28 -50.82 39.33
C MET A 391 -6.77 -52.27 39.40
N ALA A 392 -7.41 -53.12 40.20
CA ALA A 392 -7.04 -54.54 40.31
C ALA A 392 -7.14 -55.29 38.97
N SER A 393 -8.01 -54.82 38.07
CA SER A 393 -8.20 -55.37 36.72
C SER A 393 -7.37 -54.64 35.64
N ASN A 394 -6.54 -53.66 36.04
CA ASN A 394 -5.74 -52.81 35.17
C ASN A 394 -6.55 -52.08 34.08
N LEU A 395 -7.69 -51.51 34.44
CA LEU A 395 -8.59 -50.77 33.53
C LEU A 395 -8.60 -49.27 33.87
N PRO A 396 -7.60 -48.48 33.44
CA PRO A 396 -7.49 -47.06 33.78
C PRO A 396 -8.66 -46.23 33.23
N ALA A 397 -9.18 -46.58 32.05
CA ALA A 397 -10.33 -45.89 31.46
C ALA A 397 -11.60 -46.05 32.32
N ALA A 398 -11.81 -47.21 32.95
CA ALA A 398 -12.96 -47.45 33.81
C ALA A 398 -12.89 -46.63 35.10
N VAL A 399 -11.68 -46.39 35.63
CA VAL A 399 -11.44 -45.51 36.78
C VAL A 399 -11.84 -44.07 36.43
N VAL A 400 -11.31 -43.53 35.34
CA VAL A 400 -11.60 -42.15 34.88
C VAL A 400 -13.08 -41.97 34.58
N GLN A 401 -13.72 -42.92 33.89
CA GLN A 401 -15.14 -42.85 33.54
C GLN A 401 -16.04 -42.90 34.79
N ARG A 402 -15.70 -43.72 35.78
CA ARG A 402 -16.49 -43.80 37.01
C ARG A 402 -16.35 -42.55 37.86
N ILE A 403 -15.14 -41.98 37.94
CA ILE A 403 -14.90 -40.69 38.59
C ILE A 403 -15.70 -39.59 37.90
N TRP A 404 -15.68 -39.55 36.56
CA TRP A 404 -16.46 -38.58 35.79
C TRP A 404 -17.97 -38.68 36.03
N GLN A 405 -18.52 -39.88 36.22
CA GLN A 405 -19.95 -40.06 36.52
C GLN A 405 -20.37 -39.59 37.93
N ASP A 406 -19.43 -39.54 38.87
CA ASP A 406 -19.67 -39.14 40.26
C ASP A 406 -19.56 -37.62 40.46
N MET A 407 -18.95 -36.94 39.49
CA MET A 407 -18.76 -35.49 39.45
C MET A 407 -19.85 -34.79 38.65
#